data_AF-A0A0V0W246-F1
#
_entry.id   AF-A0A0V0W246-F1
#
_cell.length_a   1.000
_cell.length_b   1.000
_cell.length_c   1.000
_cell.angle_alpha   90.00
_cell.angle_beta   90.00
_cell.angle_gamma   90.00
#
_symmetry.space_group_name_H-M   'P 1'
#
loop_
_entity.id
_entity.type
_entity.pdbx_description
1 polymer ?
#
loop_
_entity_poly.entity_id
_entity_poly.type
_entity_poly.pdbx_seq_one_letter_code
_entity_poly.pdbx_strand_id
1 'polypeptide(L)'
;MPSGKRETERKGNAPVSTGPSPNSDGRTYNLGQTIEQYAQEVAEVGRRAGVTERDLVARFAGGITSKEAYLAIRLHEPATLSEARRLVSKVMRAEEDFHQRRQTRTGNPKSEKTEATQLMEDLIREVRNISLKLEKQESTAARPAARRNGCFNCGGLGHLRRDCPHERRLTQRPPTGTQSSRP
;
A
#
# COMPACT_ATOMS: atom_id res chain seq x y z
N MET A 1 3.81 53.84 12.81
CA MET A 1 3.63 54.23 11.39
C MET A 1 4.67 53.48 10.56
N PRO A 2 4.27 52.65 9.59
CA PRO A 2 5.10 51.65 8.91
C PRO A 2 5.71 52.18 7.61
N SER A 3 6.81 51.60 7.10
CA SER A 3 7.09 51.48 5.66
C SER A 3 8.45 50.81 5.39
N GLY A 4 8.46 49.87 4.44
CA GLY A 4 9.68 49.46 3.75
C GLY A 4 9.97 47.96 3.75
N LYS A 5 9.06 47.15 3.17
CA LYS A 5 9.44 45.81 2.69
C LYS A 5 10.07 45.96 1.29
N ARG A 6 11.30 45.52 1.11
CA ARG A 6 11.87 45.19 -0.22
C ARG A 6 12.44 43.79 -0.14
N GLU A 7 11.62 42.80 -0.50
CA GLU A 7 12.11 41.48 -0.90
C GLU A 7 12.56 41.59 -2.35
N THR A 8 13.87 41.48 -2.56
CA THR A 8 14.46 41.26 -3.88
C THR A 8 14.12 39.83 -4.31
N GLU A 9 13.17 39.74 -5.22
CA GLU A 9 12.77 38.50 -5.91
C GLU A 9 14.00 37.89 -6.62
N ARG A 10 14.46 36.75 -6.12
CA ARG A 10 15.41 35.89 -6.83
C ARG A 10 14.68 35.29 -8.02
N LYS A 11 14.97 35.83 -9.20
CA LYS A 11 14.52 35.32 -10.50
C LYS A 11 15.09 33.92 -10.69
N GLY A 12 14.30 32.91 -10.33
CA GLY A 12 14.59 31.51 -10.62
C GLY A 12 14.55 31.33 -12.13
N ASN A 13 15.71 31.06 -12.73
CA ASN A 13 15.77 30.69 -14.14
C ASN A 13 15.09 29.32 -14.28
N ALA A 14 13.92 29.31 -14.92
CA ALA A 14 13.21 28.09 -15.26
C ALA A 14 14.06 27.23 -16.21
N PRO A 15 13.99 25.89 -16.12
CA PRO A 15 14.66 25.03 -17.08
C PRO A 15 14.05 25.28 -18.46
N VAL A 16 14.92 25.63 -19.42
CA VAL A 16 14.55 25.79 -20.82
C VAL A 16 14.09 24.43 -21.34
N SER A 17 12.78 24.22 -21.41
CA SER A 17 12.20 23.09 -22.13
C SER A 17 12.45 23.29 -23.62
N THR A 18 13.59 22.80 -24.10
CA THR A 18 13.82 22.60 -25.55
C THR A 18 13.11 21.31 -25.95
N GLY A 19 11.77 21.37 -25.95
CA GLY A 19 10.95 20.38 -26.66
C GLY A 19 11.03 20.64 -28.17
N PRO A 20 10.97 19.61 -29.02
CA PRO A 20 10.97 19.80 -30.47
C PRO A 20 9.77 20.64 -30.89
N SER A 21 10.03 21.66 -31.72
CA SER A 21 9.04 22.62 -32.21
C SER A 21 7.79 21.93 -32.80
N PRO A 22 6.58 22.42 -32.50
CA PRO A 22 5.36 21.88 -33.10
C PRO A 22 5.28 22.33 -34.56
N ASN A 23 5.10 21.37 -35.47
CA ASN A 23 4.84 21.65 -36.87
C ASN A 23 3.47 22.32 -37.03
N SER A 24 3.41 23.34 -37.88
CA SER A 24 2.40 24.41 -37.95
C SER A 24 0.97 24.01 -38.33
N ASP A 25 0.67 22.72 -38.53
CA ASP A 25 -0.70 22.21 -38.80
C ASP A 25 -1.39 21.64 -37.54
N GLY A 26 -0.68 21.54 -36.40
CA GLY A 26 -1.27 21.52 -35.06
C GLY A 26 -2.17 20.35 -34.65
N ARG A 27 -2.35 19.30 -35.46
CA ARG A 27 -3.12 18.10 -35.03
C ARG A 27 -2.22 16.98 -34.54
N THR A 28 -2.08 16.92 -33.22
CA THR A 28 -1.58 15.76 -32.49
C THR A 28 -2.63 14.65 -32.45
N TYR A 29 -2.20 13.40 -32.33
CA TYR A 29 -3.09 12.28 -32.05
C TYR A 29 -3.99 12.58 -30.84
N ASN A 30 -5.32 12.45 -31.00
CA ASN A 30 -6.27 12.67 -29.93
C ASN A 30 -6.38 11.42 -29.05
N LEU A 31 -6.38 11.60 -27.73
CA LEU A 31 -6.53 10.53 -26.74
C LEU A 31 -7.94 9.90 -26.84
N GLY A 32 -8.09 8.91 -27.73
CA GLY A 32 -9.37 8.23 -28.03
C GLY A 32 -9.61 7.96 -29.52
N GLN A 33 -8.85 8.58 -30.42
CA GLN A 33 -8.87 8.27 -31.86
C GLN A 33 -8.01 7.04 -32.13
N THR A 34 -8.37 6.18 -33.09
CA THR A 34 -7.48 5.04 -33.44
C THR A 34 -6.32 5.52 -34.32
N ILE A 35 -5.20 4.79 -34.28
CA ILE A 35 -4.05 5.08 -35.16
C ILE A 35 -4.44 5.01 -36.63
N GLU A 36 -5.40 4.15 -36.99
CA GLU A 36 -5.96 4.04 -38.33
C GLU A 36 -6.70 5.31 -38.74
N GLN A 37 -7.53 5.87 -37.87
CA GLN A 37 -8.25 7.12 -38.12
C GLN A 37 -7.27 8.29 -38.24
N TYR A 38 -6.26 8.35 -37.37
CA TYR A 38 -5.24 9.38 -37.40
C TYR A 38 -4.40 9.33 -38.70
N ALA A 39 -3.98 8.13 -39.13
CA ALA A 39 -3.26 7.96 -40.39
C ALA A 39 -4.12 8.37 -41.60
N GLN A 40 -5.42 8.05 -41.60
CA GLN A 40 -6.33 8.42 -42.67
C GLN A 40 -6.47 9.94 -42.81
N GLU A 41 -6.53 10.63 -41.68
CA GLU A 41 -6.60 12.09 -41.61
C GLU A 41 -5.31 12.74 -42.12
N VAL A 42 -4.15 12.24 -41.69
CA VAL A 42 -2.83 12.70 -42.20
C VAL A 42 -2.74 12.50 -43.72
N ALA A 43 -3.22 11.37 -44.24
CA ALA A 43 -3.27 11.11 -45.67
C ALA A 43 -4.19 12.10 -46.41
N GLU A 44 -5.34 12.45 -45.84
CA GLU A 44 -6.29 13.39 -46.44
C GLU A 44 -5.73 14.82 -46.50
N VAL A 45 -5.09 15.27 -45.40
CA VAL A 45 -4.42 16.57 -45.34
C VAL A 45 -3.29 16.64 -46.38
N GLY A 46 -2.49 15.58 -46.51
CA GLY A 46 -1.43 15.56 -47.50
C GLY A 46 -1.89 15.51 -48.95
N ARG A 47 -3.00 14.82 -49.25
CA ARG A 47 -3.60 14.86 -50.60
C ARG A 47 -4.01 16.27 -51.02
N ARG A 48 -4.51 17.08 -50.08
CA ARG A 48 -4.90 18.48 -50.34
C ARG A 48 -3.70 19.40 -50.56
N ALA A 49 -2.57 19.08 -49.94
CA ALA A 49 -1.36 19.90 -49.96
C ALA A 49 -0.30 19.44 -50.98
N GLY A 50 -0.51 18.33 -51.70
CA GLY A 50 0.43 17.80 -52.69
C GLY A 50 1.77 17.33 -52.10
N VAL A 51 1.76 16.86 -50.85
CA VAL A 51 2.98 16.53 -50.08
C VAL A 51 3.48 15.12 -50.38
N THR A 52 4.78 14.88 -50.19
CA THR A 52 5.37 13.57 -50.48
C THR A 52 5.05 12.53 -49.39
N GLU A 53 5.18 11.24 -49.71
CA GLU A 53 5.04 10.15 -48.73
C GLU A 53 6.00 10.30 -47.55
N ARG A 54 7.21 10.81 -47.78
CA ARG A 54 8.16 11.11 -46.69
C ARG A 54 7.62 12.17 -45.74
N ASP A 55 7.00 13.23 -46.27
CA ASP A 55 6.39 14.28 -45.44
C ASP A 55 5.17 13.76 -44.67
N LEU A 56 4.40 12.86 -45.29
CA LEU A 56 3.29 12.17 -44.62
C LEU A 56 3.78 11.35 -43.44
N VAL A 57 4.82 10.53 -43.64
CA VAL A 57 5.44 9.72 -42.58
C VAL A 57 5.99 10.61 -41.47
N ALA A 58 6.65 11.72 -41.80
CA ALA A 58 7.20 12.65 -40.82
C ALA A 58 6.09 13.33 -39.99
N ARG A 59 5.01 13.79 -40.63
CA ARG A 59 3.85 14.36 -39.92
C ARG A 59 3.18 13.33 -39.02
N PHE A 60 2.97 12.12 -39.54
CA PHE A 60 2.39 11.01 -38.79
C PHE A 60 3.23 10.65 -37.57
N ALA A 61 4.55 10.51 -37.73
CA ALA A 61 5.49 10.27 -36.64
C ALA A 61 5.47 11.38 -35.59
N GLY A 62 5.40 12.64 -36.03
CA GLY A 62 5.43 13.82 -35.15
C GLY A 62 4.18 14.00 -34.30
N GLY A 63 3.02 13.47 -34.73
CA GLY A 63 1.80 13.54 -33.93
C GLY A 63 1.53 12.31 -33.06
N ILE A 64 2.36 11.27 -33.14
CA ILE A 64 2.24 10.09 -32.27
C ILE A 64 2.79 10.41 -30.87
N THR A 65 2.03 10.04 -29.84
CA THR A 65 2.40 10.28 -28.44
C THR A 65 3.26 9.16 -27.84
N SER A 66 3.20 7.93 -28.38
CA SER A 66 4.04 6.80 -27.95
C SER A 66 5.48 7.01 -28.41
N LYS A 67 6.41 7.03 -27.44
CA LYS A 67 7.84 7.26 -27.69
C LYS A 67 8.45 6.07 -28.43
N GLU A 68 8.02 4.86 -28.09
CA GLU A 68 8.47 3.60 -28.67
C GLU A 68 7.98 3.49 -30.11
N ALA A 69 6.75 3.89 -30.40
CA ALA A 69 6.21 3.94 -31.76
C ALA A 69 6.96 4.97 -32.62
N TYR A 70 7.25 6.15 -32.08
CA TYR A 70 8.06 7.17 -32.74
C TYR A 70 9.49 6.69 -33.04
N LEU A 71 10.13 6.01 -32.07
CA LEU A 71 11.45 5.41 -32.26
C LEU A 71 11.42 4.28 -33.29
N ALA A 72 10.38 3.45 -33.31
CA ALA A 72 10.24 2.40 -34.29
C ALA A 72 10.17 2.96 -35.72
N ILE A 73 9.42 4.04 -35.95
CA ILE A 73 9.39 4.70 -37.27
C ILE A 73 10.79 5.17 -37.67
N ARG A 74 11.54 5.80 -36.76
CA ARG A 74 12.91 6.26 -37.06
C ARG A 74 13.89 5.12 -37.32
N LEU A 75 13.72 3.99 -36.65
CA LEU A 75 14.59 2.82 -36.82
C LEU A 75 14.32 2.08 -38.13
N HIS A 76 13.05 1.94 -38.50
CA HIS A 76 12.63 1.14 -39.64
C HIS A 76 12.51 1.94 -40.95
N GLU A 77 12.56 3.28 -40.87
CA GLU A 77 12.50 4.20 -42.01
C GLU A 77 11.45 3.81 -43.07
N PRO A 78 10.16 3.70 -42.70
CA PRO A 78 9.12 3.26 -43.62
C PRO A 78 9.00 4.21 -44.81
N ALA A 79 8.90 3.64 -46.01
CA ALA A 79 8.86 4.42 -47.25
C ALA A 79 7.47 5.03 -47.51
N THR A 80 6.43 4.47 -46.87
CA THR A 80 5.04 4.92 -47.04
C THR A 80 4.32 5.11 -45.72
N LEU A 81 3.30 5.96 -45.72
CA LEU A 81 2.43 6.19 -44.57
C LEU A 81 1.72 4.90 -44.11
N SER A 82 1.39 4.01 -45.06
CA SER A 82 0.77 2.71 -44.74
C SER A 82 1.71 1.78 -43.98
N GLU A 83 2.99 1.76 -44.33
CA GLU A 83 4.00 1.00 -43.61
C GLU A 83 4.24 1.57 -42.21
N ALA A 84 4.35 2.90 -42.10
CA ALA A 84 4.49 3.59 -40.82
C ALA A 84 3.31 3.27 -39.90
N ARG A 85 2.07 3.36 -40.41
CA ARG A 85 0.86 2.99 -39.67
C ARG A 85 0.91 1.55 -39.18
N ARG A 86 1.24 0.59 -40.04
CA ARG A 86 1.32 -0.83 -39.68
C ARG A 86 2.34 -1.06 -38.57
N LEU A 87 3.48 -0.38 -38.63
CA LEU A 87 4.54 -0.47 -37.63
C LEU A 87 4.04 0.04 -36.27
N VAL A 88 3.40 1.20 -36.25
CA VAL A 88 2.86 1.81 -35.02
C VAL A 88 1.76 0.93 -34.42
N SER A 89 0.82 0.43 -35.22
CA SER A 89 -0.22 -0.48 -34.74
C SER A 89 0.37 -1.77 -34.16
N LYS A 90 1.53 -2.24 -34.64
CA LYS A 90 2.23 -3.40 -34.07
C LYS A 90 2.89 -3.07 -32.73
N VAL A 91 3.56 -1.92 -32.65
CA VAL A 91 4.24 -1.47 -31.42
C VAL A 91 3.21 -1.23 -30.31
N MET A 92 2.16 -0.48 -30.57
CA MET A 92 1.16 -0.16 -29.54
C MET A 92 0.45 -1.41 -28.99
N ARG A 93 0.15 -2.41 -29.84
CA ARG A 93 -0.37 -3.71 -29.36
C ARG A 93 0.64 -4.43 -28.47
N ALA A 94 1.91 -4.44 -28.87
CA ALA A 94 2.96 -5.09 -28.07
C ALA A 94 3.20 -4.37 -26.74
N GLU A 95 3.09 -3.04 -26.72
CA GLU A 95 3.15 -2.22 -25.50
C GLU A 95 1.98 -2.55 -24.58
N GLU A 96 0.76 -2.59 -25.10
CA GLU A 96 -0.42 -2.93 -24.32
C GLU A 96 -0.35 -4.36 -23.78
N ASP A 97 0.08 -5.34 -24.59
CA ASP A 97 0.30 -6.70 -24.11
C ASP A 97 1.39 -6.76 -23.04
N PHE A 98 2.44 -5.95 -23.16
CA PHE A 98 3.50 -5.88 -22.15
C PHE A 98 3.01 -5.19 -20.88
N HIS A 99 2.21 -4.14 -20.99
CA HIS A 99 1.55 -3.48 -19.86
C HIS A 99 0.54 -4.39 -19.21
N GLN A 100 -0.25 -5.15 -19.98
CA GLN A 100 -1.19 -6.14 -19.47
C GLN A 100 -0.44 -7.28 -18.80
N ARG A 101 0.61 -7.85 -19.42
CA ARG A 101 1.47 -8.87 -18.80
C ARG A 101 2.19 -8.35 -17.56
N ARG A 102 2.61 -7.09 -17.54
CA ARG A 102 3.17 -6.46 -16.34
C ARG A 102 2.09 -6.25 -15.30
N GLN A 103 0.92 -5.74 -15.63
CA GLN A 103 -0.18 -5.51 -14.69
C GLN A 103 -0.72 -6.83 -14.13
N THR A 104 -0.82 -7.90 -14.92
CA THR A 104 -1.17 -9.24 -14.40
C THR A 104 -0.06 -9.83 -13.55
N ARG A 105 1.21 -9.48 -13.80
CA ARG A 105 2.36 -9.92 -13.00
C ARG A 105 2.63 -9.04 -11.76
N THR A 106 2.17 -7.79 -11.77
CA THR A 106 2.28 -6.82 -10.65
C THR A 106 0.99 -6.77 -9.82
N GLY A 107 -0.12 -7.23 -10.39
CA GLY A 107 -1.33 -7.63 -9.67
C GLY A 107 -1.15 -9.04 -9.14
N ASN A 108 -0.63 -9.14 -7.91
CA ASN A 108 -0.65 -10.33 -7.06
C ASN A 108 0.27 -11.52 -7.49
N PRO A 109 1.43 -11.73 -6.84
CA PRO A 109 2.13 -13.01 -6.93
C PRO A 109 1.38 -14.06 -6.07
N LYS A 110 0.23 -14.54 -6.55
CA LYS A 110 -0.47 -15.69 -5.94
C LYS A 110 -0.85 -16.71 -7.00
N SER A 111 0.00 -17.72 -7.14
CA SER A 111 -0.52 -19.08 -7.18
C SER A 111 0.41 -20.05 -6.44
N GLU A 112 1.73 -19.90 -6.51
CA GLU A 112 2.63 -20.90 -5.89
C GLU A 112 3.06 -20.58 -4.45
N LYS A 113 3.09 -19.30 -4.04
CA LYS A 113 3.42 -18.92 -2.63
C LYS A 113 2.19 -18.84 -1.73
N THR A 114 0.99 -18.96 -2.29
CA THR A 114 -0.28 -18.84 -1.54
C THR A 114 -0.53 -20.06 -0.67
N GLU A 115 -0.21 -21.26 -1.17
CA GLU A 115 -0.44 -22.52 -0.44
C GLU A 115 0.41 -22.58 0.83
N ALA A 116 1.70 -22.24 0.74
CA ALA A 116 2.58 -22.20 1.91
C ALA A 116 2.15 -21.16 2.95
N THR A 117 1.68 -19.98 2.52
CA THR A 117 1.12 -18.97 3.45
C THR A 117 -0.22 -19.39 4.03
N GLN A 118 -1.09 -20.02 3.23
CA GLN A 118 -2.39 -20.51 3.68
C GLN A 118 -2.23 -21.62 4.71
N LEU A 119 -1.31 -22.56 4.46
CA LEU A 119 -0.96 -23.63 5.40
C LEU A 119 -0.43 -23.06 6.72
N MET A 120 0.39 -22.00 6.69
CA MET A 120 0.87 -21.34 7.90
C MET A 120 -0.25 -20.61 8.64
N GLU A 121 -1.13 -19.90 7.95
CA GLU A 121 -2.28 -19.21 8.54
C GLU A 121 -3.30 -20.19 9.15
N ASP A 122 -3.51 -21.33 8.49
CA ASP A 122 -4.34 -22.43 8.96
C ASP A 122 -3.73 -23.10 10.20
N LEU A 123 -2.42 -23.35 10.18
CA LEU A 123 -1.70 -23.88 11.33
C LEU A 123 -1.73 -22.91 12.53
N ILE A 124 -1.54 -21.60 12.31
CA ILE A 124 -1.63 -20.58 13.37
C ILE A 124 -3.03 -20.57 13.99
N ARG A 125 -4.07 -20.71 13.16
CA ARG A 125 -5.46 -20.76 13.62
C ARG A 125 -5.76 -22.04 14.42
N GLU A 126 -5.24 -23.18 13.97
CA GLU A 126 -5.35 -24.46 14.68
C GLU A 126 -4.67 -24.39 16.06
N VAL A 127 -3.45 -23.85 16.14
CA VAL A 127 -2.70 -23.69 17.39
C VAL A 127 -3.43 -22.77 18.37
N ARG A 128 -4.04 -21.67 17.89
CA ARG A 128 -4.89 -20.81 18.74
C ARG A 128 -6.12 -21.56 19.26
N ASN A 129 -6.79 -22.33 18.41
CA ASN A 129 -7.95 -23.13 18.82
C ASN A 129 -7.57 -24.21 19.84
N ILE A 130 -6.43 -24.87 19.65
CA ILE A 130 -5.88 -25.83 20.60
C ILE A 130 -5.58 -25.14 21.94
N SER A 131 -4.95 -23.97 21.93
CA SER A 131 -4.65 -23.19 23.15
C SER A 131 -5.93 -22.84 23.92
N LEU A 132 -6.95 -22.33 23.22
CA LEU A 132 -8.26 -22.02 23.83
C LEU A 132 -8.95 -23.27 24.39
N LYS A 133 -8.82 -24.42 23.71
CA LYS A 133 -9.37 -25.70 24.20
C LYS A 133 -8.62 -26.22 25.42
N LEU A 134 -7.30 -26.01 25.51
CA LEU A 134 -6.50 -26.37 26.68
C LEU A 134 -6.85 -25.49 27.89
N GLU A 135 -6.98 -24.17 27.73
CA GLU A 135 -7.46 -23.27 28.79
C GLU A 135 -8.88 -23.61 29.26
N LYS A 136 -9.74 -24.06 28.32
CA LYS A 136 -11.11 -24.51 28.63
C LYS A 136 -11.14 -25.85 29.36
N GLN A 137 -10.21 -26.76 29.08
CA GLN A 137 -10.08 -28.01 29.82
C GLN A 137 -9.50 -27.80 31.22
N GLU A 138 -8.54 -26.87 31.39
CA GLU A 138 -8.03 -26.47 32.72
C GLU A 138 -9.11 -25.81 33.60
N SER A 139 -10.09 -25.14 32.99
CA SER A 139 -11.21 -24.53 33.72
C SER A 139 -12.39 -25.48 33.98
N THR A 140 -12.48 -26.61 33.27
CA THR A 140 -13.45 -27.69 33.58
C THR A 140 -12.90 -28.79 34.50
N ALA A 141 -11.60 -28.85 34.71
CA ALA A 141 -11.04 -29.51 35.88
C ALA A 141 -11.31 -28.60 37.07
N ALA A 142 -12.44 -28.79 37.75
CA ALA A 142 -12.66 -28.25 39.07
C ALA A 142 -11.38 -28.44 39.87
N ARG A 143 -10.67 -27.35 40.20
CA ARG A 143 -9.66 -27.39 41.26
C ARG A 143 -10.36 -28.13 42.41
N PRO A 144 -9.86 -29.29 42.89
CA PRO A 144 -10.43 -29.82 44.11
C PRO A 144 -10.28 -28.67 45.08
N ALA A 145 -11.41 -28.19 45.61
CA ALA A 145 -11.41 -27.20 46.64
C ALA A 145 -10.54 -27.82 47.72
N ALA A 146 -9.28 -27.40 47.78
CA ALA A 146 -8.38 -27.76 48.86
C ALA A 146 -9.09 -27.16 50.06
N ARG A 147 -9.87 -28.00 50.73
CA ARG A 147 -10.53 -27.72 51.98
C ARG A 147 -9.39 -27.21 52.84
N ARG A 148 -9.33 -25.88 53.02
CA ARG A 148 -8.29 -25.24 53.82
C ARG A 148 -8.60 -25.61 55.27
N ASN A 149 -8.22 -26.82 55.67
CA ASN A 149 -8.41 -27.37 57.02
C ASN A 149 -7.32 -26.82 57.97
N GLY A 150 -7.00 -25.53 57.81
CA GLY A 150 -5.91 -24.88 58.53
C GLY A 150 -6.28 -23.50 59.03
N CYS A 151 -5.61 -23.11 60.11
CA CYS A 151 -5.78 -21.86 60.80
C CYS A 151 -5.34 -20.69 59.93
N PHE A 152 -6.27 -19.77 59.68
CA PHE A 152 -6.02 -18.56 58.89
C PHE A 152 -5.10 -17.53 59.59
N ASN A 153 -4.65 -17.80 60.83
CA ASN A 153 -3.71 -16.94 61.55
C ASN A 153 -2.27 -17.45 61.42
N CYS A 154 -2.02 -18.73 61.72
CA CYS A 154 -0.67 -19.31 61.73
C CYS A 154 -0.39 -20.34 60.62
N GLY A 155 -1.40 -20.71 59.83
CA GLY A 155 -1.28 -21.73 58.77
C GLY A 155 -1.30 -23.19 59.27
N GLY A 156 -1.37 -23.44 60.59
CA GLY A 156 -1.38 -24.79 61.15
C GLY A 156 -2.65 -25.57 60.82
N LEU A 157 -2.53 -26.89 60.58
CA LEU A 157 -3.66 -27.76 60.24
C LEU A 157 -4.36 -28.30 61.51
N GLY A 158 -5.65 -28.61 61.41
CA GLY A 158 -6.42 -29.25 62.50
C GLY A 158 -7.10 -28.30 63.50
N HIS A 159 -6.95 -26.99 63.35
CA HIS A 159 -7.69 -25.97 64.10
C HIS A 159 -8.02 -24.76 63.22
N LEU A 160 -9.07 -24.02 63.57
CA LEU A 160 -9.45 -22.78 62.87
C LEU A 160 -8.86 -21.55 63.60
N ARG A 161 -8.94 -20.36 62.98
CA ARG A 161 -8.42 -19.11 63.57
C ARG A 161 -8.88 -18.89 65.02
N ARG A 162 -10.10 -19.29 65.35
CA ARG A 162 -10.71 -19.14 66.68
C ARG A 162 -10.09 -20.03 67.76
N ASP A 163 -9.51 -21.16 67.36
CA ASP A 163 -8.93 -22.16 68.25
C ASP A 163 -7.39 -22.13 68.18
N CYS A 164 -6.82 -21.03 67.68
CA CYS A 164 -5.39 -20.90 67.50
C CYS A 164 -4.69 -20.73 68.86
N PRO A 165 -3.75 -21.63 69.22
CA PRO A 165 -3.04 -21.53 70.50
C PRO A 165 -2.13 -20.29 70.60
N HIS A 166 -2.01 -19.50 69.54
CA HIS A 166 -1.03 -18.42 69.41
C HIS A 166 -1.59 -16.99 69.60
N GLU A 167 -2.82 -16.83 70.13
CA GLU A 167 -3.50 -15.51 70.22
C GLU A 167 -3.33 -14.73 71.54
N ARG A 168 -2.53 -15.19 72.52
CA ARG A 168 -2.36 -14.45 73.79
C ARG A 168 -1.21 -13.44 73.86
N ARG A 169 -0.64 -12.99 72.73
CA ARG A 169 0.48 -12.02 72.74
C ARG A 169 0.26 -10.65 72.09
N LEU A 170 -0.94 -10.31 71.62
CA LEU A 170 -1.18 -8.98 71.03
C LEU A 170 -2.20 -8.10 71.75
N THR A 171 -2.75 -8.54 72.89
CA THR A 171 -3.61 -7.69 73.76
C THR A 171 -3.11 -7.65 75.21
N GLN A 172 -1.81 -7.48 75.41
CA GLN A 172 -1.31 -6.86 76.65
C GLN A 172 -0.66 -5.51 76.31
N ARG A 173 -1.47 -4.44 76.36
CA ARG A 173 -0.97 -3.10 76.66
C ARG A 173 -1.37 -2.80 78.11
N PRO A 174 -0.44 -2.50 79.04
CA PRO A 174 -0.78 -2.18 80.42
C PRO A 174 -1.46 -0.80 80.53
N PRO A 175 -2.13 -0.50 81.66
CA PRO A 175 -3.03 0.64 81.82
C PRO A 175 -2.28 1.89 82.27
N THR A 176 -2.70 3.06 81.78
CA THR A 176 -2.45 4.34 82.44
C THR A 176 -3.72 5.16 82.37
N GLY A 177 -4.42 5.24 83.50
CA GLY A 177 -5.45 6.26 83.71
C GLY A 177 -4.81 7.58 84.08
N THR A 178 -5.43 8.70 83.70
CA THR A 178 -5.63 9.84 84.60
C THR A 178 -6.78 10.70 84.07
N GLN A 179 -7.62 11.11 85.01
CA GLN A 179 -8.83 11.92 84.82
C GLN A 179 -8.48 13.37 84.46
N SER A 180 -9.38 14.06 83.76
CA SER A 180 -10.21 15.14 84.32
C SER A 180 -10.56 16.25 83.32
N SER A 181 -11.87 16.42 83.17
CA SER A 181 -12.58 17.71 83.24
C SER A 181 -12.43 18.73 82.11
N ARG A 182 -13.55 18.86 81.38
CA ARG A 182 -14.08 20.08 80.74
C ARG A 182 -14.15 21.27 81.72
N PRO A 183 -14.18 22.52 81.26
CA PRO A 183 -15.35 23.09 80.54
C PRO A 183 -15.13 23.33 79.05
#